data_AF-G0MJY2-F1
#
_entry.id   AF-G0MJY2-F1
#
_cell.length_a   1.000
_cell.length_b   1.000
_cell.length_c   1.000
_cell.angle_alpha   90.00
_cell.angle_beta   90.00
_cell.angle_gamma   90.00
#
_symmetry.space_group_name_H-M   'P 1'
#
loop_
_entity.id
_entity.type
_entity.pdbx_description
1 polymer ?
#
loop_
_entity_poly.entity_id
_entity_poly.type
_entity_poly.pdbx_seq_one_letter_code
_entity_poly.pdbx_strand_id
1 'polypeptide(L)'
;MKIAFYYQLSSFFILTIMVLILILFFGFLPSLVSTQNCSTCVATGNIWCVESSECNNSTSSSCQTQISLPLNCPACPNPQYAYDDTFMRTQQVVLSSASHGDNPQDCFE
;
A
#
# COMPACT_ATOMS: atom_id res chain seq x y z
N MET A 1 -22.83 -24.20 55.55
CA MET A 1 -22.27 -24.89 54.36
C MET A 1 -22.92 -24.50 53.02
N LYS A 2 -24.22 -24.16 52.97
CA LYS A 2 -24.92 -23.80 51.71
C LYS A 2 -24.48 -22.46 51.06
N ILE A 3 -24.01 -21.48 51.85
CA ILE A 3 -23.65 -20.14 51.35
C ILE A 3 -22.35 -20.16 50.52
N ALA A 4 -21.35 -20.94 50.94
CA ALA A 4 -20.08 -21.06 50.21
C ALA A 4 -20.23 -21.73 48.83
N PHE A 5 -21.17 -22.69 48.71
CA PHE A 5 -21.48 -23.34 47.44
C PHE A 5 -22.17 -22.39 46.45
N TYR A 6 -23.02 -21.47 46.94
CA TYR A 6 -23.66 -20.44 46.13
C TYR A 6 -22.65 -19.42 45.58
N TYR A 7 -21.68 -19.00 46.40
CA TYR A 7 -20.61 -18.08 45.95
C TYR A 7 -19.69 -18.72 44.89
N GLN A 8 -19.35 -20.00 45.04
CA GLN A 8 -18.55 -20.72 44.03
C GLN A 8 -19.31 -20.88 42.70
N LEU A 9 -20.60 -21.23 42.74
CA LEU A 9 -21.42 -21.37 41.53
C LEU A 9 -21.61 -20.03 40.81
N SER A 10 -21.82 -18.96 41.58
CA SER A 10 -21.93 -17.59 41.06
C SER A 10 -20.62 -17.12 40.41
N SER A 11 -19.48 -17.37 41.05
CA SER A 11 -18.17 -17.03 40.49
C SER A 11 -17.87 -17.77 39.18
N PHE A 12 -18.23 -19.06 39.10
CA PHE A 12 -18.06 -19.85 37.87
C PHE A 12 -18.94 -19.33 36.73
N PHE A 13 -20.18 -18.95 37.05
CA PHE A 13 -21.14 -18.38 36.09
C PHE A 13 -20.71 -17.00 35.57
N ILE A 14 -20.11 -16.16 36.43
CA ILE A 14 -19.57 -14.86 36.02
C ILE A 14 -18.34 -15.06 35.11
N LEU A 15 -17.48 -16.03 35.43
CA LEU A 15 -16.30 -16.32 34.62
C LEU A 15 -16.69 -16.79 33.21
N THR A 16 -17.69 -17.67 33.07
CA THR A 16 -18.16 -18.13 31.76
C THR A 16 -18.80 -17.02 30.94
N ILE A 17 -19.56 -16.11 31.58
CA ILE A 17 -20.14 -14.93 30.90
C ILE A 17 -19.03 -13.98 30.43
N MET A 18 -18.01 -13.73 31.25
CA MET A 18 -16.88 -12.87 30.85
C MET A 18 -16.10 -13.45 29.65
N VAL A 19 -15.90 -14.77 29.64
CA VAL A 19 -15.26 -15.47 28.50
C VAL A 19 -16.14 -15.38 27.25
N LEU A 20 -17.46 -15.57 27.38
CA LEU A 20 -18.40 -15.46 26.26
C LEU A 20 -18.39 -14.04 25.65
N ILE A 21 -18.39 -13.00 26.50
CA ILE A 21 -18.32 -11.60 26.05
C ILE A 21 -16.99 -11.31 25.35
N LEU A 22 -15.87 -11.84 25.85
CA LEU A 22 -14.56 -11.71 25.20
C LEU A 22 -14.54 -12.36 23.81
N ILE A 23 -15.11 -13.56 23.67
CA ILE A 23 -15.19 -14.25 22.37
C ILE A 23 -16.07 -13.45 21.39
N LEU A 24 -17.17 -12.88 21.86
CA LEU A 24 -18.01 -12.01 21.04
C LEU A 24 -17.28 -10.71 20.66
N PHE A 25 -16.51 -10.10 21.56
CA PHE A 25 -15.77 -8.88 21.25
C PHE A 25 -14.61 -9.10 20.27
N PHE A 26 -13.85 -10.20 20.40
CA PHE A 26 -12.72 -10.51 19.54
C PHE A 26 -13.13 -11.21 18.23
N GLY A 27 -14.26 -11.91 18.20
CA GLY A 27 -14.77 -12.61 17.01
C GLY A 27 -15.38 -11.69 15.96
N PHE A 28 -15.69 -10.43 16.32
CA PHE A 28 -16.22 -9.41 15.41
C PHE A 28 -15.16 -8.41 14.94
N LEU A 29 -13.87 -8.66 15.16
CA LEU A 29 -12.84 -7.83 14.53
C LEU A 29 -12.95 -8.01 13.01
N PRO A 30 -13.32 -6.96 12.24
CA PRO A 30 -13.31 -7.04 10.80
C PRO A 30 -11.89 -7.43 10.37
N SER A 31 -11.80 -8.38 9.44
CA SER A 31 -10.55 -8.84 8.84
C SER A 31 -9.64 -7.65 8.57
N LEU A 32 -8.39 -7.74 9.07
CA LEU A 32 -7.36 -6.73 8.90
C LEU A 32 -7.37 -6.23 7.46
N VAL A 33 -7.79 -4.98 7.26
CA VAL A 33 -7.66 -4.30 5.98
C VAL A 33 -6.15 -4.18 5.75
N SER A 34 -5.63 -5.07 4.90
CA SER A 34 -4.24 -5.01 4.48
C SER A 34 -4.07 -3.67 3.76
N THR A 35 -3.40 -2.72 4.41
CA THR A 35 -2.94 -1.49 3.77
C THR A 35 -1.89 -1.91 2.74
N GLN A 36 -2.34 -2.21 1.52
CA GLN A 36 -1.45 -2.39 0.37
C GLN A 36 -1.19 -1.03 -0.26
N ASN A 37 0.06 -0.78 -0.65
CA ASN A 37 0.41 0.40 -1.44
C ASN A 37 0.30 0.06 -2.93
N CYS A 38 0.16 1.09 -3.78
CA CYS A 38 0.06 0.91 -5.24
C CYS A 38 1.22 0.05 -5.79
N SER A 39 2.46 0.34 -5.39
CA SER A 39 3.64 -0.37 -5.91
C SER A 39 3.59 -1.88 -5.60
N THR A 40 3.20 -2.25 -4.38
CA THR A 40 3.05 -3.64 -3.97
C THR A 40 1.88 -4.33 -4.66
N CYS A 41 0.76 -3.62 -4.82
CA CYS A 41 -0.41 -4.13 -5.52
C CYS A 41 -0.06 -4.50 -6.98
N VAL A 42 0.52 -3.54 -7.70
CA VAL A 42 0.78 -3.69 -9.13
C VAL A 42 1.92 -4.66 -9.41
N ALA A 43 2.92 -4.74 -8.52
CA ALA A 43 3.99 -5.74 -8.63
C ALA A 43 3.46 -7.19 -8.59
N THR A 44 2.28 -7.41 -8.01
CA THR A 44 1.61 -8.73 -7.97
C THR A 44 0.69 -9.00 -9.16
N GLY A 45 0.67 -8.09 -10.15
CA GLY A 45 -0.19 -8.22 -11.35
C GLY A 45 -1.63 -7.78 -11.13
N ASN A 46 -1.94 -7.16 -9.99
CA ASN A 46 -3.24 -6.58 -9.70
C ASN A 46 -3.33 -5.13 -10.23
N ILE A 47 -4.53 -4.57 -10.24
CA ILE A 47 -4.83 -3.19 -10.67
C ILE A 47 -5.08 -2.33 -9.43
N TRP A 48 -4.38 -1.22 -9.35
CA TRP A 48 -4.58 -0.22 -8.31
C TRP A 48 -5.60 0.84 -8.77
N CYS A 49 -6.56 1.15 -7.91
CA CYS A 49 -7.50 2.24 -8.12
C CYS A 49 -7.10 3.48 -7.33
N VAL A 50 -6.92 4.61 -8.01
CA VAL A 50 -6.49 5.85 -7.35
C VAL A 50 -7.58 6.42 -6.45
N GLU A 51 -8.83 6.41 -6.90
CA GLU A 51 -9.94 7.06 -6.20
C GLU A 51 -10.31 6.36 -4.90
N SER A 52 -10.34 5.03 -4.89
CA SER A 52 -10.62 4.25 -3.68
C SER A 52 -9.38 3.87 -2.89
N SER A 53 -8.18 4.06 -3.46
CA SER A 53 -6.91 3.58 -2.88
C SER A 53 -6.95 2.08 -2.56
N GLU A 54 -7.56 1.30 -3.46
CA GLU A 54 -7.73 -0.13 -3.31
C GLU A 54 -6.99 -0.90 -4.39
N CYS A 55 -6.52 -2.09 -4.02
CA CYS A 55 -5.95 -3.06 -4.92
C CYS A 55 -7.00 -4.10 -5.30
N ASN A 56 -7.31 -4.24 -6.59
CA ASN A 56 -8.23 -5.26 -7.07
C ASN A 56 -7.55 -6.16 -8.10
N ASN A 57 -7.95 -7.43 -8.14
CA ASN A 57 -7.48 -8.39 -9.12
C ASN A 57 -8.03 -8.10 -10.54
N SER A 58 -9.13 -7.36 -10.62
CA SER A 58 -9.84 -7.06 -11.86
C SER A 58 -10.07 -5.57 -12.05
N THR A 59 -10.31 -5.14 -13.28
CA THR A 59 -10.76 -3.78 -13.61
C THR A 59 -12.11 -3.51 -12.94
N SER A 60 -12.10 -2.86 -11.78
CA SER A 60 -13.33 -2.36 -11.15
C SER A 60 -13.98 -1.36 -12.10
N SER A 61 -15.23 -1.59 -12.51
CA SER A 61 -15.98 -0.69 -13.38
C SER A 61 -16.21 0.70 -12.77
N SER A 62 -16.09 0.81 -11.45
CA SER A 62 -16.19 2.07 -10.70
C SER A 62 -14.87 2.85 -10.61
N CYS A 63 -13.75 2.27 -11.04
CA CYS A 63 -12.46 2.93 -10.95
C CYS A 63 -12.15 3.71 -12.23
N GLN A 64 -12.10 5.03 -12.12
CA GLN A 64 -11.82 5.91 -13.26
C GLN A 64 -10.32 5.89 -13.61
N THR A 65 -9.44 5.92 -12.60
CA THR A 65 -7.99 5.92 -12.81
C THR A 65 -7.38 4.62 -12.32
N GLN A 66 -7.10 3.74 -13.29
CA GLN A 66 -6.53 2.41 -13.05
C GLN A 66 -5.03 2.40 -13.33
N ILE A 67 -4.25 1.85 -12.40
CA ILE A 67 -2.82 1.70 -12.53
C ILE A 67 -2.49 0.20 -12.57
N SER A 68 -1.93 -0.25 -13.69
CA SER A 68 -1.47 -1.63 -13.92
C SER A 68 0.04 -1.74 -14.13
N LEU A 69 0.75 -0.61 -14.14
CA LEU A 69 2.22 -0.57 -14.26
C LEU A 69 2.82 0.11 -13.02
N PRO A 70 3.83 -0.49 -12.36
CA PRO A 70 4.41 0.07 -11.12
C PRO A 70 4.96 1.49 -11.29
N LEU A 71 5.44 1.82 -12.50
CA LEU A 71 5.98 3.15 -12.84
C LEU A 71 4.92 4.26 -12.69
N ASN A 72 3.65 3.94 -12.87
CA ASN A 72 2.55 4.90 -12.82
C ASN A 72 2.00 5.07 -11.40
N CYS A 73 2.51 4.31 -10.42
CA CYS A 73 2.13 4.49 -9.03
C CYS A 73 2.61 5.85 -8.52
N PRO A 74 1.80 6.53 -7.68
CA PRO A 74 2.24 7.75 -7.02
C PRO A 74 3.43 7.40 -6.11
N ALA A 75 4.63 7.74 -6.58
CA ALA A 75 5.84 7.66 -5.77
C ALA A 75 5.93 8.93 -4.93
N CYS A 76 6.12 8.79 -3.63
CA CYS A 76 6.83 9.84 -2.90
C CYS A 76 8.27 9.82 -3.43
N PRO A 77 8.72 10.84 -4.17
CA PRO A 77 10.08 10.85 -4.68
C PRO A 77 11.02 10.73 -3.47
N ASN A 78 11.91 9.74 -3.50
CA ASN A 78 12.99 9.69 -2.52
C ASN A 78 13.79 11.00 -2.69
N PRO A 79 13.92 11.85 -1.65
CA PRO A 79 14.57 13.14 -1.78
C PRO A 79 16.02 13.04 -2.27
N GLN A 80 16.68 11.89 -2.11
CA GLN A 80 18.01 11.62 -2.67
C GLN A 80 18.04 11.56 -4.20
N TYR A 81 16.91 11.21 -4.83
CA TYR A 81 16.76 11.08 -6.28
C TYR A 81 15.69 12.05 -6.80
N ALA A 82 15.51 13.19 -6.13
CA ALA A 82 14.60 14.22 -6.59
C ALA A 82 15.03 14.70 -7.99
N TYR A 83 14.04 15.00 -8.83
CA TYR A 83 14.29 15.54 -10.16
C TYR A 83 14.97 16.91 -10.03
N ASP A 84 16.22 17.00 -10.47
CA ASP A 84 16.99 18.24 -10.55
C ASP A 84 16.83 18.84 -11.95
N ASP A 85 16.07 19.93 -12.04
CA ASP A 85 15.75 20.59 -13.30
C ASP A 85 16.98 21.20 -13.98
N THR A 86 17.94 21.66 -13.19
CA THR A 86 19.16 22.32 -13.63
C THR A 86 20.13 21.30 -14.19
N PHE A 87 20.34 20.20 -13.47
CA PHE A 87 21.12 19.06 -13.98
C PHE A 87 20.51 18.52 -15.28
N MET A 88 19.20 18.33 -15.33
CA MET A 88 18.53 17.80 -16.53
C MET A 88 18.69 18.74 -17.73
N ARG A 89 18.46 20.04 -17.55
CA ARG A 89 18.57 21.03 -18.64
C ARG A 89 20.00 21.26 -19.10
N THR A 90 20.97 21.22 -18.20
CA THR A 90 22.37 21.58 -18.52
C THR A 90 23.22 20.39 -18.92
N GLN A 91 22.89 19.18 -18.44
CA GLN A 91 23.66 17.97 -18.71
C GLN A 91 22.90 17.04 -19.65
N GLN A 92 21.74 16.51 -19.22
CA GLN A 92 21.03 15.45 -19.94
C GLN A 92 20.47 15.91 -21.29
N VAL A 93 19.81 17.08 -21.33
CA VAL A 93 19.28 17.65 -22.58
C VAL A 93 20.39 18.01 -23.54
N VAL A 94 21.48 18.59 -23.03
CA VAL A 94 22.65 18.97 -23.85
C VAL A 94 23.31 17.72 -24.45
N LEU A 95 23.57 16.70 -23.64
CA LEU A 95 24.12 15.42 -24.10
C LEU A 95 23.21 14.75 -25.16
N SER A 96 21.89 14.74 -24.92
CA SER A 96 20.91 14.24 -25.88
C SER A 96 20.92 15.05 -27.19
N SER A 97 21.10 16.37 -27.12
CA SER A 97 21.20 17.20 -28.33
C SER A 97 22.51 16.97 -29.10
N ALA A 98 23.61 16.76 -28.39
CA ALA A 98 24.94 16.55 -28.99
C ALA A 98 25.01 15.22 -29.78
N SER A 99 24.29 14.19 -29.34
CA SER A 99 24.20 12.92 -30.07
C SER A 99 23.50 13.01 -31.44
N HIS A 100 22.83 14.13 -31.72
CA HIS A 100 22.19 14.42 -33.01
C HIS A 100 23.00 15.41 -33.87
N GLY A 101 24.22 15.80 -33.44
CA GLY A 101 25.12 16.63 -34.24
C GLY A 101 25.70 15.88 -35.43
N ASP A 102 26.39 16.59 -36.33
CA ASP A 102 27.00 15.99 -37.53
C ASP A 102 28.15 15.00 -37.19
N ASN A 103 28.76 15.18 -36.01
CA ASN A 103 29.85 14.34 -35.51
C ASN A 103 29.58 13.87 -34.07
N PRO A 104 28.61 12.97 -33.83
CA PRO A 104 28.29 12.49 -32.49
C PRO A 104 29.44 11.69 -31.85
N GLN A 105 30.38 11.19 -32.66
CA GLN A 105 31.58 10.48 -32.22
C GLN A 105 32.49 11.31 -31.31
N ASP A 106 32.50 12.64 -31.47
CA ASP A 106 33.34 13.56 -30.69
C ASP A 106 32.96 13.55 -29.18
N CYS A 107 31.80 12.99 -28.83
CA CYS A 107 31.33 12.85 -27.45
C CYS A 107 31.81 11.56 -26.74
N PHE A 108 32.48 10.64 -27.45
CA PHE A 108 32.94 9.36 -26.91
C PHE A 108 34.47 9.28 -26.72
N GLU A 109 35.20 10.30 -27.16
CA GLU A 109 36.65 10.47 -26.90
C GLU A 109 36.90 11.37 -25.68
#